data_AF-A0A2V2UTG1-F1
#
_entry.id   AF-A0A2V2UTG1-F1
#
_cell.length_a   1.000
_cell.length_b   1.000
_cell.length_c   1.000
_cell.angle_alpha   90.00
_cell.angle_beta   90.00
_cell.angle_gamma   90.00
#
_symmetry.space_group_name_H-M   'P 1'
#
loop_
_entity.id
_entity.type
_entity.pdbx_description
1 polymer ?
#
loop_
_entity_poly.entity_id
_entity_poly.type
_entity_poly.pdbx_seq_one_letter_code
_entity_poly.pdbx_strand_id
1 'polypeptide(L)'
;MSFRELRSFVETMRLLGYPNLISMESFRNPNVELVADCLFWLIKRYEPSAEIVYEIEREGDRIFFFKQICEVALAKGQIKLNIKKLYQSDGNAVQEMLILASVLKKAMNATEGRKLTTPVCSKWWPKRMYRMPNVYNSSAVTSQVMAVPFFFLLRKRYHSEVNGNVSCHGRQKWGNLSDVFVTSWPMLASK
;
A
#
# COMPACT_ATOMS: atom_id res chain seq x y z
N MET A 1 8.81 -24.49 -17.06
CA MET A 1 7.90 -23.76 -16.15
C MET A 1 7.58 -24.64 -14.95
N SER A 2 7.58 -24.12 -13.71
CA SER A 2 7.20 -24.91 -12.53
C SER A 2 5.71 -24.77 -12.25
N PHE A 3 5.01 -25.86 -11.92
CA PHE A 3 3.57 -25.85 -11.60
C PHE A 3 3.17 -24.78 -10.57
N ARG A 4 4.09 -24.45 -9.65
CA ARG A 4 3.93 -23.42 -8.62
C ARG A 4 3.75 -22.01 -9.20
N GLU A 5 4.55 -21.64 -10.21
CA GLU A 5 4.48 -20.31 -10.84
C GLU A 5 3.14 -20.12 -11.56
N LEU A 6 2.68 -21.15 -12.25
CA LEU A 6 1.42 -21.13 -13.00
C LEU A 6 0.24 -20.93 -12.04
N ARG A 7 0.25 -21.64 -10.91
CA ARG A 7 -0.79 -21.50 -9.88
C ARG A 7 -0.76 -20.11 -9.25
N SER A 8 0.43 -19.62 -8.92
CA SER A 8 0.64 -18.28 -8.36
C SER A 8 0.12 -17.20 -9.30
N PHE A 9 0.32 -17.36 -10.61
CA PHE A 9 -0.21 -16.45 -11.63
C PHE A 9 -1.74 -16.44 -11.65
N VAL A 10 -2.39 -17.61 -11.76
CA VAL A 10 -3.87 -17.71 -11.79
C VAL A 10 -4.50 -17.16 -10.52
N GLU A 11 -3.94 -17.49 -9.35
CA GLU A 11 -4.41 -16.93 -8.07
C GLU A 11 -4.24 -15.42 -8.03
N THR A 12 -3.11 -14.89 -8.51
CA THR A 12 -2.87 -13.45 -8.56
C THR A 12 -3.84 -12.74 -9.50
N MET A 13 -4.09 -13.26 -10.71
CA MET A 13 -5.04 -12.66 -11.65
C MET A 13 -6.47 -12.60 -11.08
N ARG A 14 -6.88 -13.63 -10.32
CA ARG A 14 -8.16 -13.61 -9.60
C ARG A 14 -8.21 -12.55 -8.52
N LEU A 15 -7.13 -12.38 -7.74
CA LEU A 15 -7.04 -11.32 -6.72
C LEU A 15 -7.09 -9.91 -7.33
N LEU A 16 -6.50 -9.72 -8.52
CA LEU A 16 -6.55 -8.45 -9.24
C LEU A 16 -7.94 -8.18 -9.87
N GLY A 17 -8.81 -9.19 -9.94
CA GLY A 17 -10.16 -9.10 -10.50
C GLY A 17 -10.22 -9.21 -12.02
N TYR A 18 -9.40 -10.06 -12.62
CA TYR A 18 -9.47 -10.36 -14.06
C TYR A 18 -10.82 -11.04 -14.39
N PRO A 19 -11.56 -10.58 -15.42
CA PRO A 19 -12.91 -11.06 -15.69
C PRO A 19 -12.96 -12.50 -16.22
N ASN A 20 -11.97 -12.93 -17.01
CA ASN A 20 -11.97 -14.25 -17.65
C ASN A 20 -11.35 -15.32 -16.73
N LEU A 21 -11.96 -16.51 -16.69
CA LEU A 21 -11.44 -17.63 -15.91
C LEU A 21 -10.26 -18.27 -16.65
N ILE A 22 -9.07 -18.17 -16.06
CA ILE A 22 -7.86 -18.79 -16.61
C ILE A 22 -7.75 -20.24 -16.10
N SER A 23 -7.73 -21.20 -17.02
CA SER A 23 -7.45 -22.60 -16.71
C SER A 23 -5.94 -22.85 -16.69
N MET A 24 -5.49 -23.78 -15.83
CA MET A 24 -4.07 -24.14 -15.75
C MET A 24 -3.60 -24.92 -17.00
N GLU A 25 -4.54 -25.64 -17.63
CA GLU A 25 -4.27 -26.49 -18.80
C GLU A 25 -4.02 -25.67 -20.07
N SER A 26 -4.57 -24.46 -20.14
CA SER A 26 -4.47 -23.57 -21.30
C SER A 26 -3.04 -23.20 -21.71
N PHE A 27 -2.06 -23.38 -20.82
CA PHE A 27 -0.64 -23.09 -21.08
C PHE A 27 0.22 -24.34 -21.31
N ARG A 28 -0.39 -25.53 -21.42
CA ARG A 28 0.34 -26.74 -21.87
C ARG A 28 0.67 -26.69 -23.36
N ASN A 29 -0.20 -26.02 -24.12
CA ASN A 29 -0.02 -25.73 -25.54
C ASN A 29 0.03 -24.20 -25.72
N PRO A 30 0.69 -23.71 -26.79
CA PRO A 30 0.88 -22.28 -26.98
C PRO A 30 -0.46 -21.61 -27.30
N ASN A 31 -0.91 -20.73 -26.41
CA ASN A 31 -2.17 -20.00 -26.55
C ASN A 31 -1.91 -18.49 -26.56
N VAL A 32 -1.73 -17.96 -27.77
CA VAL A 32 -1.37 -16.54 -27.99
C VAL A 32 -2.51 -15.61 -27.58
N GLU A 33 -3.75 -15.97 -27.88
CA GLU A 33 -4.94 -15.14 -27.61
C GLU A 33 -5.10 -14.88 -26.12
N LEU A 34 -5.00 -15.94 -25.31
CA LEU A 34 -5.14 -15.83 -23.86
C LEU A 34 -4.00 -15.01 -23.23
N VAL A 35 -2.76 -15.19 -23.71
CA VAL A 35 -1.61 -14.41 -23.23
C VAL A 35 -1.75 -12.94 -23.63
N ALA A 36 -2.21 -12.66 -24.85
CA ALA A 36 -2.43 -11.30 -25.33
C ALA A 36 -3.51 -10.57 -24.52
N ASP A 37 -4.65 -11.22 -24.27
CA ASP A 37 -5.74 -10.66 -23.46
C ASP A 37 -5.27 -10.36 -22.02
N CYS A 38 -4.56 -11.32 -21.40
CA CYS A 38 -4.00 -11.13 -20.06
C CYS A 38 -3.02 -9.95 -19.99
N LEU A 39 -2.10 -9.83 -20.95
CA LEU A 39 -1.12 -8.75 -20.99
C LEU A 39 -1.77 -7.40 -21.24
N PHE A 40 -2.71 -7.32 -22.20
CA PHE A 40 -3.44 -6.09 -22.49
C PHE A 40 -4.16 -5.59 -21.24
N TRP A 41 -4.86 -6.49 -20.55
CA TRP A 41 -5.56 -6.16 -19.31
C TRP A 41 -4.60 -5.69 -18.20
N LEU A 42 -3.47 -6.38 -18.01
CA LEU A 42 -2.46 -6.01 -17.02
C LEU A 42 -1.87 -4.62 -17.28
N ILE A 43 -1.54 -4.29 -18.54
CA ILE A 43 -0.99 -2.99 -18.89
C ILE A 43 -2.05 -1.89 -18.73
N LYS A 44 -3.31 -2.12 -19.14
CA LYS A 44 -4.39 -1.15 -18.93
C LYS A 44 -4.68 -0.90 -17.44
N ARG A 45 -4.48 -1.90 -16.59
CA ARG A 45 -4.53 -1.74 -15.13
C ARG A 45 -3.36 -0.94 -14.57
N TYR A 46 -2.18 -1.07 -15.17
CA TYR A 46 -0.98 -0.36 -14.76
C TYR A 46 -1.01 1.11 -15.21
N GLU A 47 -1.29 1.34 -16.49
CA GLU A 47 -1.37 2.65 -17.11
C GLU A 47 -2.63 2.74 -18.00
N PRO A 48 -3.72 3.38 -17.54
CA PRO A 48 -4.97 3.44 -18.30
C PRO A 48 -4.87 4.33 -19.54
N SER A 49 -3.92 5.27 -19.57
CA SER A 49 -3.68 6.19 -20.70
C SER A 49 -2.87 5.57 -21.85
N ALA A 50 -2.36 4.34 -21.68
CA ALA A 50 -1.54 3.70 -22.72
C ALA A 50 -2.37 3.41 -23.97
N GLU A 51 -1.97 3.95 -25.12
CA GLU A 51 -2.56 3.66 -26.42
C GLU A 51 -1.90 2.39 -26.99
N ILE A 52 -2.64 1.27 -26.99
CA ILE A 52 -2.14 -0.03 -27.46
C ILE A 52 -3.14 -0.53 -28.49
N VAL A 53 -2.62 -0.92 -29.66
CA VAL A 53 -3.42 -1.51 -30.74
C VAL A 53 -3.55 -3.00 -30.48
N TYR A 54 -4.77 -3.50 -30.29
CA TYR A 54 -5.03 -4.92 -30.06
C TYR A 54 -5.34 -5.62 -31.39
N GLU A 55 -4.30 -6.01 -32.13
CA GLU A 55 -4.41 -6.74 -33.39
C GLU A 55 -3.49 -7.97 -33.36
N ILE A 56 -4.08 -9.17 -33.40
CA ILE A 56 -3.37 -10.44 -33.22
C ILE A 56 -3.65 -11.46 -34.32
N GLU A 57 -4.33 -11.07 -35.40
CA GLU A 57 -4.71 -12.00 -36.47
C GLU A 57 -3.47 -12.51 -37.22
N ARG A 58 -2.64 -11.59 -37.72
CA ARG A 58 -1.43 -11.92 -38.48
C ARG A 58 -0.21 -12.02 -37.58
N GLU A 59 0.79 -12.78 -38.02
CA GLU A 59 2.04 -12.96 -37.28
C GLU A 59 2.82 -11.65 -37.06
N GLY A 60 2.87 -10.78 -38.08
CA GLY A 60 3.53 -9.47 -37.96
C GLY A 60 2.91 -8.60 -36.86
N ASP A 61 1.58 -8.58 -36.82
CA ASP A 61 0.81 -7.75 -35.88
C ASP A 61 0.96 -8.28 -34.45
N ARG A 62 1.00 -9.60 -34.26
CA ARG A 62 1.32 -10.21 -32.96
C ARG A 62 2.67 -9.74 -32.41
N ILE A 63 3.72 -9.80 -33.24
CA ILE A 63 5.07 -9.38 -32.82
C ILE A 63 5.08 -7.88 -32.49
N PHE A 64 4.37 -7.07 -33.26
CA PHE A 64 4.22 -5.64 -33.00
C PHE A 64 3.51 -5.38 -31.66
N PHE A 65 2.39 -6.07 -31.40
CA PHE A 65 1.65 -5.99 -30.14
C PHE A 65 2.53 -6.32 -28.92
N PHE A 66 3.29 -7.42 -28.95
CA PHE A 66 4.18 -7.77 -27.84
C PHE A 66 5.31 -6.74 -27.64
N LYS A 67 5.83 -6.16 -28.72
CA LYS A 67 6.83 -5.07 -28.63
C LYS A 67 6.24 -3.84 -27.95
N GLN A 68 5.06 -3.40 -28.38
CA GLN A 68 4.37 -2.26 -27.78
C GLN A 68 4.15 -2.45 -26.27
N ILE A 69 3.72 -3.64 -25.85
CA ILE A 69 3.53 -3.96 -24.42
C ILE A 69 4.84 -3.87 -23.64
N CYS A 70 5.92 -4.44 -24.19
CA CYS A 70 7.23 -4.37 -23.56
C CYS A 70 7.77 -2.93 -23.46
N GLU A 71 7.53 -2.11 -24.48
CA GLU A 71 7.92 -0.70 -24.48
C GLU A 71 7.16 0.10 -23.41
N VAL A 72 5.84 -0.10 -23.30
CA VAL A 72 5.01 0.56 -22.27
C VAL A 72 5.43 0.10 -20.87
N ALA A 73 5.65 -1.20 -20.66
CA ALA A 73 6.09 -1.76 -19.39
C ALA A 73 7.46 -1.22 -18.95
N LEU A 74 8.38 -1.05 -19.91
CA LEU A 74 9.70 -0.48 -19.65
C LEU A 74 9.62 1.02 -19.35
N ALA A 75 8.86 1.77 -20.15
CA ALA A 75 8.75 3.22 -20.00
C ALA A 75 8.12 3.63 -18.66
N LYS A 76 7.00 2.98 -18.29
CA LYS A 76 6.21 3.37 -17.11
C LYS A 76 6.60 2.59 -15.86
N GLY A 77 6.83 1.28 -16.01
CA GLY A 77 7.14 0.39 -14.89
C GLY A 77 8.62 0.18 -14.62
N GLN A 78 9.51 0.55 -15.55
CA GLN A 78 10.91 0.14 -15.52
C GLN A 78 11.06 -1.39 -15.43
N ILE A 79 10.08 -2.13 -15.97
CA ILE A 79 10.05 -3.60 -15.95
C ILE A 79 10.55 -4.08 -17.31
N LYS A 80 11.63 -4.86 -17.28
CA LYS A 80 12.20 -5.49 -18.47
C LYS A 80 11.52 -6.84 -18.69
N LEU A 81 10.81 -6.97 -19.80
CA LEU A 81 10.13 -8.21 -20.20
C LEU A 81 10.82 -8.82 -21.42
N ASN A 82 10.84 -10.15 -21.49
CA ASN A 82 11.42 -10.85 -22.63
C ASN A 82 10.36 -11.19 -23.69
N ILE A 83 10.41 -10.48 -24.82
CA ILE A 83 9.49 -10.65 -25.96
C ILE A 83 9.49 -12.10 -26.48
N LYS A 84 10.64 -12.77 -26.55
CA LYS A 84 10.73 -14.14 -27.10
C LYS A 84 9.92 -15.13 -26.28
N LYS A 85 9.96 -14.99 -24.95
CA LYS A 85 9.20 -15.84 -24.04
C LYS A 85 7.71 -15.54 -24.08
N LEU A 86 7.33 -14.27 -24.21
CA LEU A 86 5.94 -13.88 -24.38
C LEU A 86 5.35 -14.46 -25.67
N TYR A 87 6.09 -14.41 -26.78
CA TYR A 87 5.65 -14.94 -28.06
C TYR A 87 5.45 -16.46 -28.05
N GLN A 88 6.29 -17.21 -27.31
CA GLN A 88 6.11 -18.66 -27.12
C GLN A 88 4.72 -19.01 -26.55
N SER A 89 4.08 -18.09 -25.81
CA SER A 89 2.69 -18.22 -25.33
C SER A 89 2.36 -19.47 -24.51
N ASP A 90 3.41 -20.15 -24.03
CA ASP A 90 3.35 -21.31 -23.15
C ASP A 90 3.58 -20.88 -21.68
N GLY A 91 3.94 -21.83 -20.82
CA GLY A 91 4.41 -21.55 -19.48
C GLY A 91 5.58 -20.54 -19.39
N ASN A 92 6.44 -20.43 -20.41
CA ASN A 92 7.51 -19.42 -20.41
C ASN A 92 6.97 -17.99 -20.47
N ALA A 93 5.85 -17.76 -21.16
CA ALA A 93 5.17 -16.47 -21.19
C ALA A 93 4.60 -16.12 -19.81
N VAL A 94 4.06 -17.12 -19.10
CA VAL A 94 3.49 -16.94 -17.77
C VAL A 94 4.54 -16.45 -16.76
N GLN A 95 5.80 -16.88 -16.87
CA GLN A 95 6.87 -16.38 -16.01
C GLN A 95 7.07 -14.88 -16.17
N GLU A 96 7.03 -14.37 -17.40
CA GLU A 96 7.18 -12.95 -17.68
C GLU A 96 5.92 -12.16 -17.27
N MET A 97 4.72 -12.69 -17.52
CA MET A 97 3.46 -12.09 -17.05
C MET A 97 3.39 -12.01 -15.52
N LEU A 98 3.92 -13.03 -14.82
CA LEU A 98 3.93 -13.07 -13.37
C LEU A 98 4.77 -11.94 -12.77
N ILE A 99 5.81 -11.46 -13.46
CA ILE A 99 6.61 -10.30 -13.02
C ILE A 99 5.69 -9.09 -12.90
N LEU A 100 4.95 -8.74 -13.96
CA LEU A 100 3.98 -7.63 -13.97
C LEU A 100 2.91 -7.81 -12.89
N ALA A 101 2.26 -8.97 -12.87
CA ALA A 101 1.18 -9.26 -11.93
C ALA A 101 1.65 -9.18 -10.46
N SER A 102 2.88 -9.62 -10.17
CA SER A 102 3.45 -9.54 -8.82
C SER A 102 3.69 -8.11 -8.35
N VAL A 103 4.08 -7.20 -9.26
CA VAL A 103 4.27 -5.77 -8.97
C VAL A 103 2.92 -5.15 -8.60
N LEU A 104 1.89 -5.40 -9.42
CA LEU A 104 0.53 -4.92 -9.14
C LEU A 104 -0.03 -5.47 -7.83
N LYS A 105 0.15 -6.76 -7.57
CA LYS A 105 -0.29 -7.39 -6.30
C LYS A 105 0.39 -6.75 -5.09
N LYS A 106 1.70 -6.48 -5.16
CA LYS A 106 2.42 -5.79 -4.08
C LYS A 106 1.87 -4.38 -3.85
N ALA A 107 1.59 -3.64 -4.91
CA ALA A 107 1.01 -2.30 -4.82
C ALA A 107 -0.41 -2.31 -4.21
N MET A 108 -1.24 -3.29 -4.56
CA MET A 108 -2.56 -3.47 -3.98
C MET A 108 -2.49 -3.78 -2.47
N ASN A 109 -1.67 -4.75 -2.07
CA ASN A 109 -1.51 -5.11 -0.66
C ASN A 109 -1.01 -3.92 0.18
N ALA A 110 -0.09 -3.10 -0.35
CA ALA A 110 0.38 -1.89 0.32
C ALA A 110 -0.73 -0.84 0.50
N THR A 111 -1.70 -0.81 -0.40
CA THR A 111 -2.85 0.10 -0.32
C THR A 111 -3.88 -0.39 0.69
N GLU A 112 -4.16 -1.70 0.70
CA GLU A 112 -5.08 -2.33 1.65
C GLU A 112 -4.60 -2.24 3.10
N GLY A 113 -3.30 -2.43 3.34
CA GLY A 113 -2.70 -2.27 4.67
C GLY A 113 -2.90 -0.87 5.27
N ARG A 114 -3.05 0.17 4.42
CA ARG A 114 -3.33 1.54 4.86
C ARG A 114 -4.77 1.76 5.34
N LYS A 115 -5.73 0.96 4.84
CA LYS A 115 -7.15 1.10 5.20
C LYS A 115 -7.48 0.53 6.58
N LEU A 116 -6.68 -0.43 7.08
CA LEU A 116 -6.82 -1.01 8.42
C LEU A 116 -6.03 -0.27 9.51
N THR A 117 -5.22 0.72 9.13
CA THR A 117 -4.57 1.65 10.05
C THR A 117 -5.29 3.00 10.10
N THR A 118 -6.63 3.00 10.27
CA THR A 118 -7.13 3.95 11.26
C THR A 118 -6.38 3.64 12.55
N PRO A 119 -5.89 4.62 13.33
CA PRO A 119 -5.36 4.32 14.64
C PRO A 119 -6.50 3.74 15.48
N VAL A 120 -6.72 2.43 15.41
CA VAL A 120 -7.27 1.72 16.54
C VAL A 120 -6.19 1.92 17.59
N CYS A 121 -6.49 2.79 18.54
CA CYS A 121 -5.73 3.00 19.76
C CYS A 121 -5.75 1.70 20.57
N SER A 122 -5.12 0.64 20.07
CA SER A 122 -5.09 -0.70 20.67
C SER A 122 -3.71 -1.08 21.19
N LYS A 123 -2.68 -0.26 20.93
CA LYS A 123 -1.30 -0.51 21.38
C LYS A 123 -0.82 0.32 22.57
N TRP A 124 -1.72 1.09 23.21
CA TRP A 124 -1.45 1.75 24.49
C TRP A 124 -2.49 1.42 25.58
N TRP A 125 -3.24 0.32 25.43
CA TRP A 125 -4.09 -0.16 26.51
C TRP A 125 -3.39 -1.30 27.27
N PRO A 126 -3.07 -1.12 28.56
CA PRO A 126 -2.67 -2.23 29.42
C PRO A 126 -3.74 -3.32 29.37
N LYS A 127 -3.33 -4.59 29.20
CA LYS A 127 -4.20 -5.79 29.07
C LYS A 127 -5.11 -6.09 30.27
N ARG A 128 -5.32 -5.16 31.19
CA ARG A 128 -6.05 -5.35 32.44
C ARG A 128 -7.34 -4.53 32.48
N MET A 129 -8.09 -4.41 31.39
CA MET A 129 -9.37 -3.69 31.49
C MET A 129 -10.37 -3.94 30.36
N TYR A 130 -10.71 -5.20 30.02
CA TYR A 130 -11.99 -5.48 29.34
C TYR A 130 -12.60 -6.80 29.81
N ARG A 131 -13.25 -6.75 30.98
CA ARG A 131 -14.42 -7.60 31.25
C ARG A 131 -15.63 -6.69 31.02
N MET A 132 -16.15 -6.68 29.80
CA MET A 132 -17.42 -6.00 29.49
C MET A 132 -18.56 -6.88 30.01
N PRO A 133 -19.48 -6.37 30.84
CA PRO A 133 -20.73 -7.08 31.11
C PRO A 133 -21.62 -7.01 29.88
N ASN A 134 -22.16 -8.16 29.51
CA ASN A 134 -23.18 -8.29 28.48
C ASN A 134 -24.48 -7.72 29.03
N VAL A 135 -24.94 -6.58 28.50
CA VAL A 135 -26.27 -6.03 28.81
C VAL A 135 -26.96 -5.78 27.50
N TYR A 136 -27.75 -6.76 27.07
CA TYR A 136 -28.82 -6.56 26.10
C TYR A 136 -30.14 -6.96 26.74
N ASN A 137 -31.15 -6.15 26.47
CA ASN A 137 -32.56 -6.20 26.87
C ASN A 137 -32.92 -5.75 28.30
N SER A 138 -33.48 -4.54 28.40
CA SER A 138 -34.91 -4.43 28.77
C SER A 138 -35.45 -3.03 28.49
N SER A 139 -36.62 -2.97 27.88
CA SER A 139 -37.46 -1.81 27.62
C SER A 139 -38.01 -1.19 28.92
N ALA A 140 -37.76 0.11 29.16
CA ALA A 140 -38.58 1.05 29.97
C ALA A 140 -37.86 2.41 29.94
N VAL A 141 -38.32 3.43 29.21
CA VAL A 141 -39.40 4.38 29.58
C VAL A 141 -39.23 4.96 30.99
N THR A 142 -38.67 6.18 31.00
CA THR A 142 -38.87 7.31 31.95
C THR A 142 -38.98 7.01 33.45
N SER A 143 -38.02 7.51 34.24
CA SER A 143 -38.22 8.66 35.15
C SER A 143 -37.00 8.91 36.05
N GLN A 144 -36.90 10.18 36.45
CA GLN A 144 -36.01 10.82 37.43
C GLN A 144 -35.45 9.93 38.56
N VAL A 145 -34.23 10.22 39.01
CA VAL A 145 -33.95 11.02 40.22
C VAL A 145 -32.42 11.11 40.41
N MET A 146 -32.01 12.28 40.90
CA MET A 146 -30.66 12.72 41.17
C MET A 146 -29.85 11.82 42.11
N ALA A 147 -28.55 11.69 41.85
CA ALA A 147 -27.55 11.50 42.90
C ALA A 147 -26.19 12.02 42.41
N VAL A 148 -25.87 13.26 42.76
CA VAL A 148 -24.52 13.80 42.74
C VAL A 148 -23.85 13.41 44.05
N PRO A 149 -22.61 12.89 44.04
CA PRO A 149 -21.71 13.07 45.16
C PRO A 149 -20.62 14.08 44.79
N PHE A 150 -20.65 15.14 45.59
CA PHE A 150 -19.67 16.20 45.70
C PHE A 150 -18.39 15.66 46.37
N PHE A 151 -17.24 16.29 46.06
CA PHE A 151 -15.94 16.22 46.78
C PHE A 151 -15.14 14.90 46.68
N PHE A 152 -13.80 14.87 46.59
CA PHE A 152 -12.79 15.78 47.09
C PHE A 152 -11.48 15.59 46.29
N LEU A 153 -10.90 16.71 45.83
CA LEU A 153 -9.47 17.01 45.72
C LEU A 153 -8.48 15.90 45.34
N LEU A 154 -7.93 16.00 44.13
CA LEU A 154 -6.47 16.10 43.95
C LEU A 154 -6.09 16.91 42.71
N ARG A 155 -5.62 18.11 43.03
CA ARG A 155 -4.94 19.12 42.23
C ARG A 155 -3.63 18.57 41.65
N LYS A 156 -3.45 18.63 40.32
CA LYS A 156 -2.20 19.01 39.64
C LYS A 156 -2.51 19.29 38.16
N ARG A 157 -2.71 20.58 37.84
CA ARG A 157 -1.68 21.47 37.25
C ARG A 157 -1.57 21.22 35.74
N TYR A 158 -2.35 21.98 34.97
CA TYR A 158 -2.19 22.14 33.52
C TYR A 158 -2.00 23.64 33.24
N HIS A 159 -0.79 24.03 32.84
CA HIS A 159 -0.55 25.27 32.10
C HIS A 159 0.79 25.17 31.35
N SER A 160 0.91 26.00 30.31
CA SER A 160 1.91 26.07 29.23
C SER A 160 1.64 25.07 28.09
N GLU A 161 1.09 25.43 26.93
CA GLU A 161 1.29 26.58 26.02
C GLU A 161 2.53 26.43 25.11
N VAL A 162 2.30 26.82 23.86
CA VAL A 162 3.22 27.15 22.76
C VAL A 162 3.57 26.06 21.74
N ASN A 163 3.15 26.38 20.50
CA ASN A 163 3.36 25.74 19.21
C ASN A 163 4.83 25.67 18.79
N GLY A 164 5.18 24.68 17.95
CA GLY A 164 6.37 24.77 17.10
C GLY A 164 6.99 23.44 16.66
N ASN A 165 6.85 23.15 15.36
CA ASN A 165 7.89 22.70 14.42
C ASN A 165 8.79 21.47 14.67
N VAL A 166 8.81 20.62 13.63
CA VAL A 166 10.00 20.20 12.84
C VAL A 166 11.17 19.51 13.58
N SER A 167 11.26 18.21 13.30
CA SER A 167 12.47 17.41 12.95
C SER A 167 13.45 16.92 14.03
N CYS A 168 14.21 15.89 13.60
CA CYS A 168 15.49 15.36 14.10
C CYS A 168 15.39 14.32 15.23
N HIS A 169 15.53 13.02 14.96
CA HIS A 169 16.83 12.33 14.97
C HIS A 169 17.79 12.87 16.03
N GLY A 170 17.75 12.24 17.21
CA GLY A 170 18.79 12.40 18.22
C GLY A 170 19.98 11.49 17.94
N ARG A 171 21.19 12.02 18.11
CA ARG A 171 22.22 11.46 19.00
C ARG A 171 23.41 12.42 19.10
N GLN A 172 23.73 12.86 20.32
CA GLN A 172 25.08 13.04 20.91
C GLN A 172 24.96 13.88 22.19
N LYS A 173 25.14 13.24 23.35
CA LYS A 173 26.33 13.28 24.23
C LYS A 173 26.40 14.57 25.06
N TRP A 174 26.23 14.38 26.37
CA TRP A 174 26.27 15.38 27.42
C TRP A 174 27.71 15.88 27.62
N GLY A 175 27.89 17.20 27.51
CA GLY A 175 29.08 17.93 27.95
C GLY A 175 28.67 18.97 28.99
N ASN A 176 29.38 19.01 30.11
CA ASN A 176 29.18 19.92 31.23
C ASN A 176 29.38 21.38 30.82
N LEU A 177 28.54 22.28 31.34
CA LEU A 177 28.75 23.73 31.30
C LEU A 177 28.39 24.34 32.66
N SER A 178 29.35 24.27 33.58
CA SER A 178 29.64 25.42 34.42
C SER A 178 30.86 26.06 33.78
N ASP A 179 30.69 27.19 33.09
CA ASP A 179 31.72 28.23 32.98
C ASP A 179 31.32 29.41 32.07
N VAL A 180 31.29 30.57 32.72
CA VAL A 180 31.77 31.89 32.26
C VAL A 180 30.83 32.79 31.42
N PHE A 181 30.95 34.08 31.74
CA PHE A 181 30.51 35.32 31.07
C PHE A 181 29.15 35.87 31.53
N VAL A 182 29.11 36.65 32.62
CA VAL A 182 29.57 38.05 32.78
C VAL A 182 28.93 39.00 31.76
N THR A 183 28.08 39.84 32.34
CA THR A 183 27.39 41.02 31.83
C THR A 183 28.33 42.10 31.27
N SER A 184 27.99 42.67 30.11
CA SER A 184 28.11 44.12 29.86
C SER A 184 27.41 44.55 28.57
N TRP A 185 26.40 45.41 28.74
CA TRP A 185 25.99 46.45 27.79
C TRP A 185 27.18 47.43 27.54
N PRO A 186 27.23 48.25 26.47
CA PRO A 186 26.21 49.27 26.18
C PRO A 186 25.98 49.68 24.70
N MET A 187 24.94 50.50 24.51
CA MET A 187 24.73 51.62 23.57
C MET A 187 25.50 51.69 22.23
N LEU A 188 24.78 51.98 21.14
CA LEU A 188 24.80 53.30 20.49
C LEU A 188 23.79 53.42 19.34
N ALA A 189 23.02 54.51 19.38
CA ALA A 189 22.22 55.04 18.29
C ALA A 189 23.01 56.14 17.55
N SER A 190 22.51 56.49 16.35
CA SER A 190 22.80 57.70 15.55
C SER A 190 23.85 57.54 14.42
N LYS A 191 23.40 57.53 13.15
CA LYS A 191 23.14 58.74 12.36
C LYS A 191 22.29 58.41 11.14
#